data_AF-A0A1E3XHV4-F1
#
_entry.id   AF-A0A1E3XHV4-F1
#
_cell.length_a   1.000
_cell.length_b   1.000
_cell.length_c   1.000
_cell.angle_alpha   90.00
_cell.angle_beta   90.00
_cell.angle_gamma   90.00
#
_symmetry.space_group_name_H-M   'P 1'
#
loop_
_entity.id
_entity.type
_entity.pdbx_description
1 polymer ?
#
loop_
_entity_poly.entity_id
_entity_poly.type
_entity_poly.pdbx_seq_one_letter_code
_entity_poly.pdbx_strand_id
1 'polypeptide(L)'
;MNNKNDKSKTLNQEAKKDRKEAEKRRKKAKMMGIPELISGLYHDNIKYYPSWINHSREYVPTIVERAHKQEDGYNKEKVEIVLNNKICLFKYQKPLITDYGQLKLYIDGKKVFAVSEEEYHDEYYDNYHPILVDAFVEGEWINDFQQLDKQIKILEEKRAKEGFENSAEISKLKKDFGLK
;
A
#
# COMPACT_ATOMS: atom_id res chain seq x y z
N MET A 1 5.13 38.17 39.31
CA MET A 1 4.28 37.27 38.48
C MET A 1 4.57 37.53 37.01
N ASN A 2 5.41 36.73 36.34
CA ASN A 2 5.72 36.87 34.89
C ASN A 2 5.82 35.51 34.15
N ASN A 3 5.51 34.40 34.82
CA ASN A 3 5.90 33.04 34.38
C ASN A 3 4.93 32.39 33.36
N LYS A 4 3.79 33.04 33.03
CA LYS A 4 2.81 32.53 32.05
C LYS A 4 3.10 33.00 30.61
N ASN A 5 3.73 34.16 30.43
CA ASN A 5 3.99 34.72 29.10
C ASN A 5 5.19 34.06 28.38
N ASP A 6 6.22 33.63 29.12
CA ASP A 6 7.38 32.95 28.51
C ASP A 6 7.07 31.51 28.09
N LYS A 7 6.35 30.73 28.91
CA LYS A 7 5.95 29.36 28.55
C LYS A 7 5.09 29.30 27.29
N SER A 8 4.18 30.27 27.13
CA SER A 8 3.31 30.37 25.94
C SER A 8 4.10 30.68 24.66
N LYS A 9 5.12 31.55 24.74
CA LYS A 9 5.99 31.85 23.61
C LYS A 9 6.86 30.66 23.20
N THR A 10 7.42 29.92 24.17
CA THR A 10 8.26 28.74 23.90
C THR A 10 7.46 27.60 23.26
N LEU A 11 6.28 27.27 23.79
CA LEU A 11 5.38 26.25 23.22
C LEU A 11 4.98 26.56 21.77
N ASN A 12 4.75 27.84 21.46
CA ASN A 12 4.39 28.28 20.10
C ASN A 12 5.60 28.20 19.14
N GLN A 13 6.83 28.34 19.63
CA GLN A 13 8.04 28.15 18.82
C GLN A 13 8.34 26.67 18.56
N GLU A 14 8.17 25.80 19.56
CA GLU A 14 8.34 24.34 19.43
C GLU A 14 7.34 23.76 18.44
N ALA A 15 6.05 24.07 18.58
CA ALA A 15 5.01 23.63 17.65
C ALA A 15 5.28 24.08 16.20
N LYS A 16 5.86 25.27 16.00
CA LYS A 16 6.26 25.74 14.66
C LYS A 16 7.43 24.94 14.08
N LYS A 17 8.41 24.55 14.90
CA LYS A 17 9.54 23.71 14.46
C LYS A 17 9.02 22.33 14.05
N ASP A 18 8.16 21.73 14.86
CA ASP A 18 7.60 20.40 14.60
C ASP A 18 6.76 20.39 13.32
N ARG A 19 5.94 21.42 13.09
CA ARG A 19 5.17 21.57 11.84
C ARG A 19 6.08 21.65 10.61
N LYS A 20 7.13 22.47 10.67
CA LYS A 20 8.09 22.61 9.56
C LYS A 20 8.81 21.30 9.27
N GLU A 21 9.20 20.57 10.31
CA GLU A 21 9.85 19.28 10.15
C GLU A 21 8.90 18.23 9.55
N ALA A 22 7.64 18.19 10.02
CA ALA A 22 6.62 17.33 9.44
C ALA A 22 6.36 17.64 7.96
N GLU A 23 6.27 18.92 7.58
CA GLU A 23 6.12 19.35 6.18
C GLU A 23 7.30 18.92 5.31
N LYS A 24 8.54 19.06 5.80
CA LYS A 24 9.74 18.59 5.09
C LYS A 24 9.67 17.09 4.83
N ARG A 25 9.30 16.30 5.84
CA ARG A 25 9.16 14.84 5.71
C ARG A 25 8.07 14.45 4.70
N ARG A 26 6.92 15.12 4.74
CA ARG A 26 5.84 14.90 3.76
C ARG A 26 6.28 15.22 2.34
N LYS A 27 6.99 16.33 2.13
CA LYS A 27 7.56 16.69 0.82
C LYS A 27 8.58 15.64 0.35
N LYS A 28 9.46 15.19 1.24
CA LYS A 28 10.44 14.13 0.93
C LYS A 28 9.75 12.84 0.49
N ALA A 29 8.71 12.40 1.21
CA ALA A 29 7.92 11.21 0.84
C ALA A 29 7.33 11.31 -0.57
N LYS A 30 6.74 12.46 -0.91
CA LYS A 30 6.20 12.72 -2.25
C LYS A 30 7.28 12.70 -3.33
N MET A 31 8.43 13.34 -3.09
CA MET A 31 9.55 13.33 -4.04
C MET A 31 10.11 11.92 -4.28
N MET A 32 9.98 11.02 -3.31
CA MET A 32 10.41 9.63 -3.40
C MET A 32 9.35 8.70 -4.01
N GLY A 33 8.15 9.19 -4.34
CA GLY A 33 7.05 8.37 -4.89
C GLY A 33 6.48 7.35 -3.89
N ILE A 34 6.69 7.57 -2.58
CA ILE A 34 6.20 6.65 -1.53
C ILE A 34 4.67 6.55 -1.50
N PRO A 35 3.89 7.65 -1.65
CA PRO A 35 2.44 7.56 -1.64
C PRO A 35 1.88 6.65 -2.71
N GLU A 36 2.35 6.80 -3.95
CA GLU A 36 1.92 6.02 -5.11
C GLU A 36 2.33 4.55 -4.94
N LEU A 37 3.58 4.31 -4.51
CA LEU A 37 4.09 2.96 -4.25
C LEU A 37 3.24 2.22 -3.21
N ILE A 38 3.01 2.84 -2.05
CA ILE A 38 2.33 2.17 -0.94
C ILE A 38 0.83 2.02 -1.20
N SER A 39 0.20 3.03 -1.80
CA SER A 39 -1.22 2.97 -2.16
C SER A 39 -1.47 1.90 -3.22
N GLY A 40 -0.71 1.90 -4.32
CA GLY A 40 -0.84 0.91 -5.40
C GLY A 40 -0.57 -0.51 -4.90
N LEU A 41 0.53 -0.72 -4.16
CA LEU A 41 0.81 -2.04 -3.57
C LEU A 41 -0.32 -2.53 -2.67
N TYR A 42 -0.93 -1.64 -1.88
CA TYR A 42 -2.06 -2.01 -1.02
C TYR A 42 -3.28 -2.43 -1.82
N HIS A 43 -3.74 -1.56 -2.73
CA HIS A 43 -5.00 -1.72 -3.43
C HIS A 43 -4.98 -2.76 -4.53
N ASP A 44 -3.84 -2.95 -5.19
CA ASP A 44 -3.72 -3.86 -6.32
C ASP A 44 -3.35 -5.28 -5.88
N ASN A 45 -2.66 -5.41 -4.73
CA ASN A 45 -2.00 -6.65 -4.35
C ASN A 45 -2.20 -7.04 -2.87
N ILE A 46 -1.65 -6.25 -1.94
CA ILE A 46 -1.50 -6.67 -0.53
C ILE A 46 -2.84 -7.00 0.12
N LYS A 47 -3.90 -6.24 -0.15
CA LYS A 47 -5.22 -6.50 0.45
C LYS A 47 -5.79 -7.88 0.10
N TYR A 48 -5.34 -8.46 -1.03
CA TYR A 48 -5.78 -9.76 -1.51
C TYR A 48 -4.89 -10.92 -1.07
N TYR A 49 -3.65 -10.67 -0.63
CA TYR A 49 -2.72 -11.73 -0.21
C TYR A 49 -3.28 -12.72 0.82
N PRO A 50 -4.05 -12.32 1.85
CA PRO A 50 -4.66 -13.29 2.77
C PRO A 50 -5.54 -14.31 2.04
N SER A 51 -6.26 -13.90 1.00
CA SER A 51 -7.06 -14.81 0.18
C SER A 51 -6.17 -15.62 -0.76
N TRP A 52 -5.25 -14.97 -1.48
CA TRP A 52 -4.40 -15.64 -2.46
C TRP A 52 -3.53 -16.72 -1.80
N ILE A 53 -2.89 -16.46 -0.66
CA ILE A 53 -2.08 -17.46 0.05
C ILE A 53 -2.89 -18.73 0.39
N ASN A 54 -4.18 -18.58 0.74
CA ASN A 54 -5.04 -19.70 1.09
C ASN A 54 -5.48 -20.54 -0.12
N HIS A 55 -5.53 -19.95 -1.32
CA HIS A 55 -5.99 -20.61 -2.54
C HIS A 55 -4.83 -21.05 -3.44
N SER A 56 -3.91 -20.13 -3.75
CA SER A 56 -2.70 -20.38 -4.54
C SER A 56 -1.62 -19.33 -4.25
N ARG A 57 -0.44 -19.79 -3.82
CA ARG A 57 0.70 -18.92 -3.50
C ARG A 57 1.40 -18.36 -4.75
N GLU A 58 1.09 -18.84 -5.94
CA GLU A 58 1.76 -18.41 -7.18
C GLU A 58 1.57 -16.91 -7.49
N TYR A 59 0.51 -16.31 -6.93
CA TYR A 59 0.20 -14.89 -7.10
C TYR A 59 0.93 -13.99 -6.09
N VAL A 60 1.62 -14.56 -5.12
CA VAL A 60 2.19 -13.86 -3.97
C VAL A 60 3.71 -13.88 -4.06
N PRO A 61 4.38 -12.70 -4.09
CA PRO A 61 5.84 -12.61 -4.06
C PRO A 61 6.46 -13.40 -2.92
N THR A 62 7.61 -14.05 -3.16
CA THR A 62 8.25 -14.94 -2.19
C THR A 62 8.76 -14.21 -0.96
N ILE A 63 9.04 -12.91 -1.08
CA ILE A 63 9.41 -12.02 0.03
C ILE A 63 8.28 -11.84 1.05
N VAL A 64 7.02 -12.08 0.65
CA VAL A 64 5.86 -12.10 1.56
C VAL A 64 5.80 -13.47 2.21
N GLU A 65 6.15 -13.53 3.47
CA GLU A 65 6.23 -14.80 4.21
C GLU A 65 4.83 -15.26 4.62
N ARG A 66 4.00 -14.35 5.15
CA ARG A 66 2.64 -14.62 5.64
C ARG A 66 1.76 -13.40 5.39
N ALA A 67 0.46 -13.64 5.27
CA ALA A 67 -0.55 -12.59 5.22
C ALA A 67 -1.79 -13.01 6.01
N HIS A 68 -2.40 -12.08 6.73
CA HIS A 68 -3.60 -12.30 7.51
C HIS A 68 -4.52 -11.07 7.43
N LYS A 69 -5.81 -11.30 7.24
CA LYS A 69 -6.83 -10.26 7.32
C LYS A 69 -7.41 -10.28 8.73
N GLN A 70 -7.30 -9.17 9.44
CA GLN A 70 -7.96 -8.99 10.73
C GLN A 70 -9.33 -8.37 10.47
N GLU A 71 -10.39 -8.98 11.01
CA GLU A 71 -11.73 -8.40 10.94
C GLU A 71 -11.75 -7.05 11.68
N ASP A 72 -12.29 -6.00 11.05
CA ASP A 72 -12.39 -4.68 11.66
C ASP A 72 -13.69 -3.96 11.29
N GLY A 73 -14.83 -4.43 11.79
CA GLY A 73 -16.10 -3.73 11.66
C GLY A 73 -16.49 -3.32 10.21
N TYR A 74 -17.48 -2.44 10.09
CA TYR A 74 -17.91 -1.93 8.79
C TYR A 74 -16.95 -0.83 8.28
N ASN A 75 -16.46 -0.99 7.05
CA ASN A 75 -15.60 -0.05 6.31
C ASN A 75 -14.21 0.24 6.91
N LYS A 76 -13.70 -0.70 7.71
CA LYS A 76 -12.29 -0.71 8.04
C LYS A 76 -11.72 -2.05 7.64
N GLU A 77 -10.52 -2.00 7.10
CA GLU A 77 -9.79 -3.17 6.71
C GLU A 77 -8.43 -3.14 7.37
N LYS A 78 -8.03 -4.30 7.90
CA LYS A 78 -6.72 -4.51 8.48
C LYS A 78 -6.09 -5.71 7.82
N VAL A 79 -4.93 -5.49 7.20
CA VAL A 79 -4.15 -6.55 6.57
C VAL A 79 -2.77 -6.53 7.15
N GLU A 80 -2.38 -7.63 7.75
CA GLU A 80 -1.05 -7.86 8.25
C GLU A 80 -0.30 -8.74 7.26
N ILE A 81 0.91 -8.34 6.89
CA ILE A 81 1.85 -9.17 6.15
C ILE A 81 3.17 -9.23 6.90
N VAL A 82 3.87 -10.35 6.76
CA VAL A 82 5.26 -10.47 7.20
C VAL A 82 6.15 -10.35 5.98
N LEU A 83 7.02 -9.34 5.98
CA LEU A 83 7.92 -8.99 4.89
C LEU A 83 9.34 -8.88 5.43
N ASN A 84 10.27 -9.75 4.99
CA ASN A 84 11.65 -9.80 5.49
C ASN A 84 11.74 -9.85 7.03
N ASN A 85 11.00 -10.75 7.68
CA ASN A 85 10.86 -10.86 9.14
C ASN A 85 10.31 -9.62 9.87
N LYS A 86 9.77 -8.62 9.17
CA LYS A 86 9.12 -7.44 9.77
C LYS A 86 7.60 -7.60 9.71
N ILE A 87 6.92 -7.21 10.78
CA ILE A 87 5.45 -7.22 10.81
C ILE A 87 4.95 -5.91 10.24
N CYS A 88 4.30 -5.98 9.09
CA CYS A 88 3.72 -4.85 8.37
C CYS A 88 2.21 -4.89 8.50
N LEU A 89 1.62 -3.95 9.24
CA LEU A 89 0.17 -3.84 9.40
C LEU A 89 -0.35 -2.63 8.63
N PHE A 90 -1.19 -2.92 7.63
CA PHE A 90 -1.98 -1.96 6.90
C PHE A 90 -3.33 -1.77 7.58
N LYS A 91 -3.76 -0.51 7.70
CA LYS A 91 -5.10 -0.14 8.13
C LYS A 91 -5.70 0.80 7.12
N TYR A 92 -6.75 0.36 6.43
CA TYR A 92 -7.51 1.18 5.52
C TYR A 92 -8.88 1.50 6.11
N GLN A 93 -9.33 2.74 5.96
CA GLN A 93 -10.64 3.18 6.40
C GLN A 93 -11.23 4.14 5.37
N LYS A 94 -12.45 3.84 4.91
CA LYS A 94 -13.23 4.71 4.01
C LYS A 94 -14.62 4.97 4.62
N PRO A 95 -15.04 6.21 4.87
CA PRO A 95 -16.42 6.51 5.26
C PRO A 95 -17.41 6.17 4.14
N LEU A 96 -18.61 5.68 4.49
CA LEU A 96 -19.64 5.27 3.52
C LEU A 96 -20.13 6.37 2.57
N ILE A 97 -19.98 7.63 2.97
CA ILE A 97 -20.62 8.79 2.31
C ILE A 97 -19.57 9.62 1.56
N THR A 98 -18.32 9.15 1.48
CA THR A 98 -17.23 9.91 0.87
C THR A 98 -16.34 9.01 0.05
N ASP A 99 -15.84 9.56 -1.06
CA ASP A 99 -14.81 8.91 -1.86
C ASP A 99 -13.41 9.04 -1.26
N TYR A 100 -13.29 9.71 -0.12
CA TYR A 100 -12.02 9.88 0.59
C TYR A 100 -11.74 8.74 1.56
N GLY A 101 -10.63 8.03 1.34
CA GLY A 101 -10.11 7.00 2.23
C GLY A 101 -8.85 7.46 2.97
N GLN A 102 -8.46 6.69 3.99
CA GLN A 102 -7.17 6.84 4.64
C GLN A 102 -6.48 5.49 4.78
N LEU A 103 -5.27 5.38 4.24
CA LEU A 103 -4.39 4.23 4.38
C LEU A 103 -3.29 4.55 5.39
N LYS A 104 -3.04 3.62 6.32
CA LYS A 104 -1.98 3.71 7.33
C LYS A 104 -1.13 2.46 7.30
N LEU A 105 0.19 2.64 7.43
CA LEU A 105 1.15 1.55 7.54
C LEU A 105 1.90 1.62 8.87
N TYR A 106 1.93 0.48 9.54
CA TYR A 106 2.68 0.24 10.76
C TYR A 106 3.73 -0.82 10.51
N ILE A 107 4.96 -0.57 10.99
CA ILE A 107 6.06 -1.54 10.97
C ILE A 107 6.42 -1.83 12.42
N ASP A 108 6.36 -3.09 12.82
CA ASP A 108 6.63 -3.56 14.19
C ASP A 108 5.89 -2.72 15.26
N GLY A 109 4.60 -2.45 14.98
CA GLY A 109 3.71 -1.68 15.85
C GLY A 109 3.87 -0.15 15.78
N LYS A 110 4.85 0.39 15.04
CA LYS A 110 5.07 1.83 14.90
C LYS A 110 4.47 2.35 13.61
N LYS A 111 3.64 3.41 13.68
CA LYS A 111 3.12 4.08 12.48
C LYS A 111 4.26 4.78 11.74
N VAL A 112 4.58 4.30 10.55
CA VAL A 112 5.64 4.88 9.70
C VAL A 112 5.07 5.70 8.55
N PHE A 113 3.84 5.41 8.12
CA PHE A 113 3.23 6.11 7.00
C PHE A 113 1.72 6.22 7.16
N ALA A 114 1.16 7.33 6.68
CA ALA A 114 -0.27 7.51 6.52
C ALA A 114 -0.55 8.46 5.35
N VAL A 115 -1.55 8.13 4.56
CA VAL A 115 -1.96 8.89 3.39
C VAL A 115 -3.48 8.93 3.28
N SER A 116 -4.00 10.11 2.95
CA SER A 116 -5.38 10.30 2.54
C SER A 116 -5.47 10.14 1.02
N GLU A 117 -6.48 9.41 0.58
CA GLU A 117 -6.65 8.97 -0.81
C GLU A 117 -8.06 9.34 -1.29
N GLU A 118 -8.21 9.56 -2.58
CA GLU A 118 -9.51 9.67 -3.26
C GLU A 118 -9.73 8.46 -4.13
N GLU A 119 -10.86 7.81 -3.93
CA GLU A 119 -11.35 6.75 -4.79
C GLU A 119 -12.09 7.35 -5.97
N TYR A 120 -11.84 6.84 -7.16
CA TYR A 120 -12.62 7.18 -8.34
C TYR A 120 -12.91 5.91 -9.13
N HIS A 121 -14.11 5.85 -9.68
CA HIS A 121 -14.58 4.71 -10.44
C HIS A 121 -14.37 4.98 -11.92
N ASP A 122 -13.66 4.07 -12.60
CA ASP A 122 -13.74 3.97 -14.05
C ASP A 122 -14.79 2.91 -14.45
N GLU A 123 -14.96 2.65 -15.74
CA GLU A 123 -15.96 1.68 -16.22
C GLU A 123 -15.74 0.24 -15.73
N TYR A 124 -14.55 -0.09 -15.23
CA TYR A 124 -14.14 -1.47 -14.94
C TYR A 124 -13.57 -1.67 -13.53
N TYR A 125 -13.02 -0.63 -12.90
CA TYR A 125 -12.23 -0.73 -11.68
C TYR A 125 -12.36 0.49 -10.76
N ASP A 126 -12.25 0.21 -9.46
CA ASP A 126 -12.03 1.21 -8.43
C ASP A 126 -10.55 1.58 -8.42
N ASN A 127 -10.26 2.87 -8.60
CA ASN A 127 -8.90 3.39 -8.57
C ASN A 127 -8.73 4.30 -7.35
N TYR A 128 -7.49 4.36 -6.85
CA TYR A 128 -7.16 5.13 -5.66
C TYR A 128 -6.02 6.11 -5.95
N HIS A 129 -6.24 7.39 -5.69
CA HIS A 129 -5.25 8.44 -5.87
C HIS A 129 -4.79 9.04 -4.52
N PRO A 130 -3.50 8.96 -4.17
CA PRO A 130 -2.95 9.63 -3.00
C PRO A 130 -3.03 11.17 -3.09
N ILE A 131 -3.70 11.82 -2.15
CA ILE A 131 -3.83 13.29 -2.11
C ILE A 131 -2.83 13.90 -1.12
N LEU A 132 -2.85 13.41 0.11
CA LEU A 132 -2.17 14.04 1.24
C LEU A 132 -1.42 13.02 2.09
N VAL A 133 -0.10 13.20 2.22
CA VAL A 133 0.70 12.45 3.19
C VAL A 133 0.45 13.01 4.58
N ASP A 134 -0.23 12.25 5.42
CA ASP A 134 -0.57 12.63 6.79
C ASP A 134 0.61 12.41 7.74
N ALA A 135 1.34 11.31 7.56
CA ALA A 135 2.50 10.96 8.36
C ALA A 135 3.56 10.24 7.52
N PHE A 136 4.84 10.52 7.79
CA PHE A 136 5.96 9.82 7.17
C PHE A 136 7.16 9.77 8.12
N VAL A 137 7.68 8.56 8.32
CA VAL A 137 8.92 8.25 9.01
C VAL A 137 9.75 7.40 8.06
N GLU A 138 10.80 8.01 7.53
CA GLU A 138 11.75 7.32 6.67
C GLU A 138 12.42 6.16 7.42
N GLY A 139 12.64 5.05 6.71
CA GLY A 139 13.31 3.88 7.24
C GLY A 139 13.53 2.82 6.19
N GLU A 140 14.19 1.73 6.56
CA GLU A 140 14.56 0.63 5.67
C GLU A 140 13.35 -0.08 5.03
N TRP A 141 12.18 0.02 5.67
CA TRP A 141 10.92 -0.54 5.16
C TRP A 141 10.63 -0.10 3.73
N ILE A 142 11.06 1.11 3.33
CA ILE A 142 10.90 1.62 1.96
C ILE A 142 11.53 0.68 0.94
N ASN A 143 12.75 0.21 1.21
CA ASN A 143 13.46 -0.69 0.31
C ASN A 143 12.75 -2.05 0.22
N ASP A 144 12.18 -2.53 1.33
CA ASP A 144 11.41 -3.78 1.35
C ASP A 144 10.20 -3.69 0.40
N PHE A 145 9.47 -2.57 0.41
CA PHE A 145 8.32 -2.38 -0.50
C PHE A 145 8.73 -2.11 -1.96
N GLN A 146 9.86 -1.45 -2.20
CA GLN A 146 10.40 -1.32 -3.57
C GLN A 146 10.81 -2.68 -4.14
N GLN A 147 11.40 -3.56 -3.32
CA GLN A 147 11.71 -4.92 -3.73
C GLN A 147 10.43 -5.74 -3.96
N LEU A 148 9.41 -5.55 -3.12
CA LEU A 148 8.10 -6.18 -3.30
C LEU A 148 7.49 -5.79 -4.66
N ASP A 149 7.41 -4.49 -4.97
CA ASP A 149 6.92 -3.98 -6.26
C ASP A 149 7.68 -4.59 -7.45
N LYS A 150 9.00 -4.68 -7.36
CA LYS A 150 9.82 -5.31 -8.39
C LYS A 150 9.48 -6.80 -8.57
N GLN A 151 9.27 -7.55 -7.49
CA GLN A 151 8.90 -8.96 -7.59
C GLN A 151 7.50 -9.16 -8.18
N ILE A 152 6.54 -8.29 -7.87
CA ILE A 152 5.20 -8.32 -8.45
C ILE A 152 5.30 -8.14 -9.97
N LYS A 153 6.01 -7.11 -10.44
CA LYS A 153 6.20 -6.87 -11.89
C LYS A 153 6.81 -8.06 -12.61
N ILE A 154 7.84 -8.69 -12.01
CA ILE A 154 8.46 -9.90 -12.58
C ILE A 154 7.44 -11.05 -12.67
N LEU A 155 6.60 -11.24 -11.65
CA LEU A 155 5.56 -12.27 -11.66
C LEU A 155 4.49 -11.98 -12.71
N GLU A 156 4.05 -10.73 -12.84
CA GLU A 156 3.08 -10.31 -13.85
C GLU A 156 3.60 -10.51 -15.28
N GLU A 157 4.85 -10.11 -15.55
CA GLU A 157 5.50 -10.34 -16.84
C GLU A 157 5.60 -11.83 -17.17
N LYS A 158 5.94 -12.66 -16.19
CA LYS A 158 6.02 -14.12 -16.36
C LYS A 158 4.64 -14.70 -16.71
N ARG A 159 3.59 -14.30 -16.00
CA ARG A 159 2.21 -14.74 -16.26
C ARG A 159 1.71 -14.27 -17.61
N ALA A 160 2.03 -13.04 -18.02
CA ALA A 160 1.65 -12.53 -19.34
C ALA A 160 2.28 -13.36 -20.46
N LYS A 161 3.54 -13.79 -20.31
CA LYS A 161 4.22 -14.68 -21.26
C LYS A 161 3.59 -16.07 -21.29
N GLU A 162 3.40 -16.69 -20.14
CA GLU A 162 2.78 -18.02 -20.05
C GLU A 162 1.33 -18.02 -20.60
N GLY A 163 0.57 -16.96 -20.34
CA GLY A 163 -0.78 -16.78 -20.89
C GLY A 163 -0.78 -16.66 -22.42
N PHE A 164 0.21 -15.95 -22.99
CA PHE A 164 0.38 -15.85 -24.44
C PHE A 164 0.76 -17.19 -25.07
N GLU A 165 1.71 -17.92 -24.47
CA GLU A 165 2.15 -19.24 -24.92
C GLU A 165 1.00 -20.26 -24.88
N ASN A 166 0.26 -20.30 -23.77
CA ASN A 166 -0.93 -21.13 -23.63
C ASN A 166 -2.02 -20.76 -24.67
N SER A 167 -2.23 -19.47 -24.93
CA SER A 167 -3.18 -19.02 -25.95
C SER A 167 -2.79 -19.47 -27.37
N ALA A 168 -1.49 -19.40 -27.68
CA ALA A 168 -0.95 -19.88 -28.95
C ALA A 168 -1.08 -21.41 -29.09
N GLU A 169 -0.82 -22.15 -28.01
CA GLU A 169 -0.97 -23.61 -27.97
C GLU A 169 -2.44 -24.03 -28.11
N ILE A 170 -3.35 -23.38 -27.39
CA ILE A 170 -4.80 -23.61 -27.51
C ILE A 170 -5.28 -23.30 -28.93
N SER A 171 -4.80 -22.21 -29.53
CA SER A 171 -5.15 -21.85 -30.91
C SER A 171 -4.67 -22.90 -31.91
N LYS A 172 -3.48 -23.46 -31.70
CA LYS A 172 -2.93 -24.55 -32.52
C LYS A 172 -3.74 -25.84 -32.34
N LEU A 173 -4.05 -26.23 -31.11
CA LEU A 173 -4.90 -27.39 -30.83
C LEU A 173 -6.29 -27.25 -31.46
N LYS A 174 -6.92 -26.07 -31.35
CA LYS A 174 -8.21 -25.80 -32.02
C LYS A 174 -8.12 -26.02 -33.53
N LYS A 175 -7.05 -25.54 -34.16
CA LYS A 175 -6.79 -25.75 -35.59
C LYS A 175 -6.57 -27.22 -35.93
N ASP A 176 -5.74 -27.92 -35.17
CA ASP A 176 -5.34 -29.32 -35.43
C ASP A 176 -6.53 -30.29 -35.25
N PHE A 177 -7.47 -29.97 -34.36
CA PHE A 177 -8.67 -30.78 -34.09
C PHE A 177 -9.96 -30.23 -34.73
N GLY A 178 -9.88 -29.18 -35.55
CA GLY A 178 -11.05 -28.59 -36.23
C GLY A 178 -12.10 -27.99 -35.28
N LEU A 179 -11.69 -27.61 -34.07
CA LEU A 179 -12.55 -27.01 -33.05
C LEU A 179 -12.61 -25.49 -33.28
N LYS A 180 -13.81 -24.90 -33.18
CA LYS A 180 -13.99 -23.44 -33.20
C LYS A 180 -13.67 -22.83 -31.83
#